data_AF-A0A0D2BM81-F1
#
_entry.id   AF-A0A0D2BM81-F1
#
_cell.length_a   1.000
_cell.length_b   1.000
_cell.length_c   1.000
_cell.angle_alpha   90.00
_cell.angle_beta   90.00
_cell.angle_gamma   90.00
#
_symmetry.space_group_name_H-M   'P 1'
#
loop_
_entity.id
_entity.type
_entity.pdbx_description
1 polymer ?
#
loop_
_entity_poly.entity_id
_entity_poly.type
_entity_poly.pdbx_seq_one_letter_code
_entity_poly.pdbx_strand_id
1 'polypeptide(L)'
;MTLAPEVTNPVQLAASTAGPQKRDTLYLNFNDGGIGQLGSQADASDFTIDADHHLMTDALYVGADDTTPNNELLEAFVSPPAYSTWLSDPSNHLALQDRKFCLTSSNTIQVVEPDYPDCAVPITFIAVRVQTTSTTTTATSTTFTTATTTAEVTTTTTAAPTTTVAPTTTTAEPTTTTSADPSGDLDTDGPTPTPVRRGIQYGGRKYYHHRRH
;
A
#
# COMPACT_ATOMS: atom_id res chain seq x y z
N MET A 1 -13.73 1.91 -28.31
CA MET A 1 -14.70 1.61 -27.22
C MET A 1 -13.88 1.48 -25.95
N THR A 2 -13.87 2.51 -25.11
CA THR A 2 -13.18 2.49 -23.81
C THR A 2 -14.17 1.93 -22.82
N LEU A 3 -13.97 0.68 -22.38
CA LEU A 3 -14.76 0.13 -21.28
C LEU A 3 -14.44 0.97 -20.03
N ALA A 4 -15.47 1.46 -19.35
CA ALA A 4 -15.30 2.11 -18.07
C ALA A 4 -14.61 1.12 -17.11
N PRO A 5 -13.62 1.57 -16.30
CA PRO A 5 -12.96 0.69 -15.35
C PRO A 5 -14.02 0.09 -14.43
N GLU A 6 -13.98 -1.23 -14.27
CA GLU A 6 -14.82 -1.94 -13.31
C GLU A 6 -14.46 -1.39 -11.93
N VAL A 7 -15.39 -0.65 -11.32
CA VAL A 7 -15.17 -0.05 -10.00
C VAL A 7 -15.27 -1.20 -9.00
N THR A 8 -14.14 -1.83 -8.73
CA THR A 8 -13.99 -2.80 -7.66
C THR A 8 -14.26 -2.07 -6.34
N ASN A 9 -15.23 -2.53 -5.56
CA ASN A 9 -15.51 -1.94 -4.25
C ASN A 9 -14.24 -1.92 -3.40
N PRO A 10 -13.99 -0.84 -2.63
CA PRO A 10 -12.79 -0.75 -1.81
C PRO A 10 -12.72 -1.91 -0.82
N VAL A 11 -11.51 -2.42 -0.64
CA VAL A 11 -11.19 -3.49 0.32
C VAL A 11 -10.14 -3.01 1.30
N GLN A 12 -10.19 -3.50 2.52
CA GLN A 12 -9.10 -3.39 3.50
C GLN A 12 -8.32 -4.70 3.49
N LEU A 13 -7.00 -4.65 3.69
CA LEU A 13 -6.19 -5.86 3.74
C LEU A 13 -5.91 -6.24 5.18
N ALA A 14 -6.51 -7.35 5.62
CA ALA A 14 -6.20 -7.95 6.91
C ALA A 14 -4.97 -8.85 6.76
N ALA A 15 -4.01 -8.72 7.66
CA ALA A 15 -2.84 -9.56 7.72
C ALA A 15 -3.03 -10.72 8.70
N SER A 16 -2.72 -11.93 8.26
CA SER A 16 -2.64 -13.12 9.08
C SER A 16 -1.20 -13.58 9.16
N THR A 17 -0.66 -13.68 10.37
CA THR A 17 0.67 -14.24 10.61
C THR A 17 0.56 -15.72 11.00
N ALA A 18 1.44 -16.58 10.50
CA ALA A 18 1.42 -18.00 10.89
C ALA A 18 1.85 -18.20 12.36
N GLY A 19 1.03 -18.90 13.18
CA GLY A 19 1.41 -19.29 14.54
C GLY A 19 0.24 -19.78 15.42
N PRO A 20 0.52 -20.52 16.52
CA PRO A 20 -0.50 -21.14 17.38
C PRO A 20 -1.19 -20.18 18.37
N GLN A 21 -0.77 -18.92 18.43
CA GLN A 21 -1.35 -17.91 19.31
C GLN A 21 -2.49 -17.20 18.56
N LYS A 22 -3.64 -17.02 19.23
CA LYS A 22 -4.73 -16.17 18.72
C LYS A 22 -4.19 -14.75 18.63
N ARG A 23 -3.81 -14.32 17.43
CA ARG A 23 -3.25 -12.99 17.20
C ARG A 23 -4.36 -12.02 16.83
N ASP A 24 -4.20 -10.79 17.26
CA ASP A 24 -5.05 -9.69 16.85
C ASP A 24 -4.99 -9.56 15.32
N THR A 25 -6.14 -9.41 14.69
CA THR A 25 -6.21 -9.13 13.25
C THR A 25 -5.70 -7.71 13.03
N LEU A 26 -4.57 -7.59 12.35
CA LEU A 26 -3.97 -6.31 11.99
C LEU A 26 -4.29 -5.98 10.53
N TYR A 27 -4.30 -4.70 10.20
CA TYR A 27 -4.66 -4.21 8.89
C TYR A 27 -3.53 -3.39 8.27
N LEU A 28 -3.36 -3.54 6.95
CA LEU A 28 -2.37 -2.81 6.19
C LEU A 28 -2.74 -1.33 6.09
N ASN A 29 -1.75 -0.46 6.31
CA ASN A 29 -1.86 0.97 6.10
C ASN A 29 -0.54 1.56 5.56
N PHE A 30 -0.63 2.73 4.96
CA PHE A 30 0.49 3.48 4.36
C PHE A 30 0.64 4.89 4.95
N ASN A 31 0.21 5.08 6.21
CA ASN A 31 0.15 6.40 6.86
C ASN A 31 1.53 7.03 7.12
N ASP A 32 2.60 6.21 7.17
CA ASP A 32 3.96 6.64 7.49
C ASP A 32 4.82 6.78 6.23
N GLY A 33 4.60 7.86 5.48
CA GLY A 33 5.43 8.21 4.33
C GLY A 33 5.35 7.22 3.15
N GLY A 34 4.25 6.46 3.03
CA GLY A 34 4.09 5.48 1.97
C GLY A 34 4.76 4.14 2.23
N ILE A 35 5.26 3.87 3.45
CA ILE A 35 5.77 2.56 3.85
C ILE A 35 4.62 1.73 4.45
N GLY A 36 4.52 0.48 3.99
CA GLY A 36 3.50 -0.48 4.42
C GLY A 36 3.72 -0.92 5.87
N GLN A 37 2.71 -0.67 6.70
CA GLN A 37 2.70 -1.01 8.12
C GLN A 37 1.43 -1.76 8.51
N LEU A 38 1.52 -2.58 9.56
CA LEU A 38 0.37 -3.23 10.17
C LEU A 38 -0.11 -2.47 11.40
N GLY A 39 -1.41 -2.16 11.43
CA GLY A 39 -2.05 -1.39 12.49
C GLY A 39 -3.46 -1.87 12.82
N SER A 40 -4.23 -1.01 13.48
CA SER A 40 -5.64 -1.29 13.80
C SER A 40 -6.51 -1.18 12.55
N GLN A 41 -7.74 -1.71 12.60
CA GLN A 41 -8.68 -1.53 11.49
C GLN A 41 -9.05 -0.06 11.25
N ALA A 42 -9.03 0.77 12.30
CA ALA A 42 -9.38 2.19 12.18
C ALA A 42 -8.35 2.98 11.36
N ASP A 43 -7.11 2.49 11.30
CA ASP A 43 -6.01 3.12 10.56
C ASP A 43 -5.79 2.47 9.19
N ALA A 44 -6.59 1.46 8.84
CA ALA A 44 -6.44 0.68 7.61
C ALA A 44 -6.67 1.55 6.38
N SER A 45 -5.79 1.40 5.38
CA SER A 45 -5.98 2.04 4.08
C SER A 45 -7.04 1.29 3.28
N ASP A 46 -7.73 2.01 2.40
CA ASP A 46 -8.63 1.44 1.42
C ASP A 46 -7.85 1.12 0.13
N PHE A 47 -8.14 -0.05 -0.43
CA PHE A 47 -7.47 -0.57 -1.61
C PHE A 47 -8.45 -0.90 -2.72
N THR A 48 -7.97 -0.78 -3.94
CA THR A 48 -8.62 -1.29 -5.15
C THR A 48 -7.63 -2.12 -5.94
N ILE A 49 -8.13 -3.01 -6.81
CA ILE A 49 -7.30 -3.75 -7.76
C ILE A 49 -7.74 -3.31 -9.15
N ASP A 50 -6.78 -2.85 -9.95
CA ASP A 50 -7.02 -2.42 -11.33
C ASP A 50 -7.10 -3.60 -12.31
N ALA A 51 -7.33 -3.32 -13.59
CA ALA A 51 -7.45 -4.34 -14.63
C ALA A 51 -6.14 -5.10 -14.91
N ASP A 52 -5.00 -4.51 -14.54
CA ASP A 52 -3.67 -5.06 -14.74
C ASP A 52 -3.16 -5.79 -13.47
N HIS A 53 -4.04 -5.97 -12.48
CA HIS A 53 -3.76 -6.63 -11.20
C HIS A 53 -2.78 -5.85 -10.30
N HIS A 54 -2.75 -4.53 -10.41
CA HIS A 54 -2.08 -3.71 -9.42
C HIS A 54 -3.00 -3.39 -8.26
N LEU A 55 -2.52 -3.60 -7.05
CA LEU A 55 -3.16 -3.10 -5.84
C LEU A 55 -2.87 -1.59 -5.73
N MET A 56 -3.91 -0.79 -5.56
CA MET A 56 -3.80 0.66 -5.48
C MET A 56 -4.42 1.21 -4.20
N THR A 57 -3.81 2.25 -3.64
CA THR A 57 -4.35 3.05 -2.53
C THR A 57 -4.12 4.53 -2.82
N ASP A 58 -5.14 5.38 -2.69
CA ASP A 58 -5.05 6.82 -3.01
C ASP A 58 -4.38 7.14 -4.36
N ALA A 59 -4.65 6.33 -5.39
CA ALA A 59 -4.05 6.39 -6.73
C ALA A 59 -2.53 6.07 -6.80
N LEU A 60 -1.96 5.52 -5.73
CA LEU A 60 -0.59 5.00 -5.67
C LEU A 60 -0.59 3.48 -5.86
N TYR A 61 0.41 2.97 -6.56
CA TYR A 61 0.65 1.55 -6.79
C TYR A 61 1.36 0.93 -5.59
N VAL A 62 0.78 -0.11 -5.01
CA VAL A 62 1.37 -0.81 -3.87
C VAL A 62 2.25 -1.94 -4.37
N GLY A 63 3.51 -1.95 -3.95
CA GLY A 63 4.47 -2.97 -4.38
C GLY A 63 5.82 -2.82 -3.71
N ALA A 64 6.85 -3.36 -4.33
CA ALA A 64 8.23 -3.23 -3.91
C ALA A 64 9.14 -2.98 -5.11
N ASP A 65 10.23 -2.25 -4.88
CA ASP A 65 11.21 -1.88 -5.91
C ASP A 65 12.48 -2.74 -5.80
N ASP A 66 13.12 -3.07 -6.93
CA ASP A 66 14.27 -3.99 -6.98
C ASP A 66 15.62 -3.32 -6.70
N THR A 67 15.61 -2.08 -6.22
CA THR A 67 16.80 -1.26 -6.02
C THR A 67 17.73 -1.78 -4.92
N THR A 68 17.23 -2.60 -3.99
CA THR A 68 18.04 -3.28 -2.97
C THR A 68 17.88 -4.79 -3.10
N PRO A 69 18.97 -5.58 -3.23
CA PRO A 69 18.83 -7.02 -3.40
C PRO A 69 18.39 -7.73 -2.12
N ASN A 70 17.30 -8.49 -2.21
CA ASN A 70 16.79 -9.52 -1.28
C ASN A 70 15.94 -9.03 -0.10
N ASN A 71 15.71 -7.73 0.04
CA ASN A 71 14.91 -7.20 1.14
C ASN A 71 14.40 -5.80 0.80
N GLU A 72 13.25 -5.78 0.16
CA GLU A 72 12.58 -4.57 -0.25
C GLU A 72 11.48 -4.22 0.77
N LEU A 73 11.19 -2.94 1.00
CA LEU A 73 10.00 -2.58 1.78
C LEU A 73 8.77 -2.63 0.89
N LEU A 74 7.63 -2.99 1.48
CA LEU A 74 6.34 -2.77 0.82
C LEU A 74 6.03 -1.28 0.88
N GLU A 75 5.84 -0.66 -0.27
CA GLU A 75 5.68 0.80 -0.39
C GLU A 75 4.57 1.17 -1.39
N ALA A 76 4.13 2.43 -1.35
CA ALA A 76 3.17 3.01 -2.28
C ALA A 76 3.86 3.99 -3.24
N PHE A 77 3.76 3.73 -4.54
CA PHE A 77 4.50 4.41 -5.60
C PHE A 77 3.59 5.19 -6.55
N VAL A 78 4.09 6.30 -7.11
CA VAL A 78 3.37 7.08 -8.14
C VAL A 78 3.31 6.39 -9.51
N SER A 79 4.12 5.37 -9.72
CA SER A 79 4.17 4.51 -10.91
C SER A 79 4.36 3.06 -10.49
N PRO A 80 3.92 2.06 -11.28
CA PRO A 80 4.10 0.65 -10.92
C PRO A 80 5.58 0.31 -10.67
N PRO A 81 5.94 -0.18 -9.46
CA PRO A 81 7.31 -0.62 -9.16
C PRO A 81 7.62 -1.99 -9.80
N ALA A 82 8.88 -2.46 -9.69
CA ALA A 82 9.32 -3.74 -10.26
C ALA A 82 8.45 -4.93 -9.82
N TYR A 83 8.03 -4.95 -8.55
CA TYR A 83 7.12 -5.94 -7.99
C TYR A 83 5.78 -5.29 -7.65
N SER A 84 4.88 -5.21 -8.62
CA SER A 84 3.57 -4.55 -8.48
C SER A 84 2.36 -5.44 -8.76
N THR A 85 2.58 -6.66 -9.27
CA THR A 85 1.49 -7.58 -9.67
C THR A 85 0.98 -8.37 -8.48
N TRP A 86 -0.29 -8.19 -8.14
CA TRP A 86 -0.97 -8.90 -7.06
C TRP A 86 -1.85 -10.03 -7.58
N LEU A 87 -1.73 -11.20 -6.96
CA LEU A 87 -2.52 -12.38 -7.26
C LEU A 87 -3.52 -12.63 -6.13
N SER A 88 -4.78 -12.88 -6.48
CA SER A 88 -5.82 -13.28 -5.53
C SER A 88 -6.19 -14.74 -5.71
N ASP A 89 -6.29 -15.50 -4.63
CA ASP A 89 -6.85 -16.86 -4.65
C ASP A 89 -8.39 -16.85 -4.41
N PRO A 90 -9.10 -17.99 -4.59
CA PRO A 90 -10.54 -18.08 -4.34
C PRO A 90 -10.96 -17.82 -2.87
N SER A 91 -10.01 -17.82 -1.93
CA SER A 91 -10.23 -17.49 -0.51
C SER A 91 -10.01 -16.01 -0.22
N ASN A 92 -9.75 -15.19 -1.25
CA ASN A 92 -9.35 -13.78 -1.17
C ASN A 92 -7.99 -13.56 -0.50
N HIS A 93 -7.12 -14.57 -0.45
CA HIS A 93 -5.75 -14.33 -0.09
C HIS A 93 -5.05 -13.58 -1.21
N LEU A 94 -4.29 -12.56 -0.82
CA LEU A 94 -3.50 -11.75 -1.73
C LEU A 94 -2.02 -12.08 -1.54
N ALA A 95 -1.35 -12.27 -2.67
CA ALA A 95 0.09 -12.46 -2.75
C ALA A 95 0.66 -11.51 -3.80
N LEU A 96 1.87 -10.99 -3.57
CA LEU A 96 2.64 -10.34 -4.62
C LEU A 96 3.33 -11.42 -5.45
N GLN A 97 3.24 -11.32 -6.78
CA GLN A 97 3.76 -12.34 -7.69
C GLN A 97 5.23 -12.63 -7.41
N ASP A 98 5.57 -13.92 -7.29
CA ASP A 98 6.94 -14.42 -7.05
C ASP A 98 7.64 -13.81 -5.82
N ARG A 99 6.88 -13.32 -4.84
CA ARG A 99 7.40 -12.70 -3.61
C ARG A 99 6.67 -13.21 -2.36
N LYS A 100 7.28 -13.00 -1.20
CA LYS A 100 6.70 -13.28 0.13
C LYS A 100 6.77 -12.05 1.01
N PHE A 101 5.85 -11.96 1.97
CA PHE A 101 5.81 -10.87 2.93
C PHE A 101 6.33 -11.33 4.30
N CYS A 102 7.21 -10.52 4.88
CA CYS A 102 7.79 -10.74 6.20
C CYS A 102 7.54 -9.52 7.07
N LEU A 103 6.99 -9.75 8.27
CA LEU A 103 6.78 -8.69 9.25
C LEU A 103 8.06 -8.47 10.05
N THR A 104 8.49 -7.20 10.14
CA THR A 104 9.61 -6.80 10.97
C THR A 104 9.19 -6.55 12.42
N SER A 105 10.16 -6.34 13.31
CA SER A 105 9.87 -5.98 14.71
C SER A 105 9.22 -4.61 14.89
N SER A 106 9.24 -3.76 13.86
CA SER A 106 8.60 -2.43 13.86
C SER A 106 7.24 -2.42 13.17
N ASN A 107 6.63 -3.59 12.94
CA ASN A 107 5.38 -3.76 12.18
C ASN A 107 5.43 -3.24 10.73
N THR A 108 6.63 -3.02 10.18
CA THR A 108 6.81 -2.74 8.75
C THR A 108 6.86 -4.04 7.97
N ILE A 109 6.50 -3.99 6.69
CA ILE A 109 6.43 -5.17 5.84
C ILE A 109 7.61 -5.16 4.88
N GLN A 110 8.37 -6.26 4.92
CA GLN A 110 9.39 -6.58 3.94
C GLN A 110 8.81 -7.49 2.87
N VAL A 111 9.16 -7.22 1.64
CA VAL A 111 8.95 -8.06 0.48
C VAL A 111 10.27 -8.77 0.21
N VAL A 112 10.23 -10.10 0.18
CA VAL A 112 11.42 -10.94 0.04
C VAL A 112 11.19 -12.00 -1.03
N GLU A 113 12.28 -12.61 -1.47
CA GLU A 113 12.22 -13.75 -2.39
C GLU A 113 11.54 -14.97 -1.73
N PRO A 114 10.91 -15.86 -2.53
CA PRO A 114 10.16 -16.99 -2.00
C PRO A 114 11.01 -17.97 -1.19
N ASP A 115 12.30 -18.10 -1.45
CA ASP A 115 13.22 -18.98 -0.73
C ASP A 115 14.03 -18.27 0.37
N TYR A 116 13.72 -17.00 0.65
CA TYR A 116 14.43 -16.21 1.66
C TYR A 116 14.31 -16.85 3.06
N PRO A 117 15.43 -17.30 3.66
CA PRO A 117 15.40 -18.09 4.89
C PRO A 117 15.17 -17.26 6.16
N ASP A 118 15.48 -15.95 6.12
CA ASP A 118 15.51 -15.08 7.30
C ASP A 118 14.17 -14.35 7.53
N CYS A 119 13.08 -14.83 6.93
CA CYS A 119 11.73 -14.33 7.18
C CYS A 119 11.25 -14.73 8.58
N ALA A 120 11.47 -13.88 9.58
CA ALA A 120 11.13 -14.19 10.97
C ALA A 120 9.63 -14.45 11.18
N VAL A 121 8.77 -13.66 10.53
CA VAL A 121 7.31 -13.75 10.66
C VAL A 121 6.66 -13.62 9.28
N PRO A 122 6.38 -14.74 8.60
CA PRO A 122 5.67 -14.70 7.33
C PRO A 122 4.22 -14.27 7.56
N ILE A 123 3.74 -13.39 6.68
CA ILE A 123 2.35 -12.91 6.69
C ILE A 123 1.66 -13.18 5.36
N THR A 124 0.35 -13.32 5.43
CA THR A 124 -0.53 -13.43 4.27
C THR A 124 -1.63 -12.41 4.39
N PHE A 125 -1.92 -11.71 3.30
CA PHE A 125 -3.01 -10.74 3.26
C PHE A 125 -4.30 -11.40 2.83
N ILE A 126 -5.40 -10.93 3.39
CA ILE A 126 -6.76 -11.33 3.05
C ILE A 126 -7.53 -10.06 2.73
N ALA A 127 -8.13 -9.99 1.53
CA ALA A 127 -8.98 -8.87 1.17
C ALA A 127 -10.32 -8.95 1.93
N VAL A 128 -10.60 -7.92 2.72
CA VAL A 128 -11.84 -7.76 3.49
C VAL A 128 -12.63 -6.62 2.87
N ARG A 129 -13.83 -6.93 2.35
CA ARG A 129 -14.69 -5.90 1.76
C ARG A 129 -15.15 -4.92 2.83
N VAL A 130 -14.97 -3.62 2.58
CA VAL A 130 -15.54 -2.58 3.42
C VAL A 130 -17.03 -2.52 3.10
N GLN A 131 -17.87 -2.81 4.10
CA GLN A 131 -19.32 -2.78 3.91
C GLN A 131 -19.77 -1.31 3.92
N THR A 132 -19.91 -0.70 2.75
CA THR A 132 -20.50 0.64 2.63
C THR A 132 -21.98 0.56 2.99
N THR A 133 -22.32 1.08 4.18
CA THR A 133 -23.72 1.23 4.58
C THR A 133 -24.29 2.40 3.77
N SER A 134 -24.95 2.11 2.66
CA SER A 134 -25.64 3.13 1.88
C SER A 134 -26.83 3.65 2.67
N THR A 135 -26.71 4.84 3.26
CA THR A 135 -27.86 5.55 3.84
C THR A 135 -28.65 6.18 2.70
N THR A 136 -29.72 5.52 2.26
CA THR A 136 -30.69 6.11 1.34
C THR A 136 -31.41 7.25 2.05
N THR A 137 -31.02 8.49 1.77
CA THR A 137 -31.76 9.65 2.27
C THR A 137 -33.00 9.81 1.41
N THR A 138 -34.14 9.31 1.88
CA THR A 138 -35.43 9.55 1.22
C THR A 138 -35.77 11.03 1.40
N ALA A 139 -35.43 11.86 0.41
CA ALA A 139 -35.87 13.24 0.37
C ALA A 139 -37.40 13.27 0.34
N THR A 140 -38.02 13.69 1.44
CA THR A 140 -39.46 13.89 1.50
C THR A 140 -39.76 15.19 0.76
N SER A 141 -40.24 15.07 -0.48
CA SER A 141 -40.63 16.21 -1.30
C SER A 141 -41.87 16.87 -0.67
N THR A 142 -41.70 18.05 -0.09
CA THR A 142 -42.81 18.87 0.41
C THR A 142 -43.29 19.78 -0.72
N THR A 143 -44.44 19.45 -1.29
CA THR A 143 -45.09 20.28 -2.29
C THR A 143 -45.68 21.52 -1.60
N PHE A 144 -45.05 22.68 -1.77
CA PHE A 144 -45.63 23.96 -1.37
C PHE A 144 -46.63 24.42 -2.46
N THR A 145 -47.92 24.35 -2.14
CA THR A 145 -48.97 25.05 -2.90
C THR A 145 -48.79 26.56 -2.69
N THR A 146 -48.28 27.26 -3.70
CA THR A 146 -48.12 28.71 -3.65
C THR A 146 -49.49 29.34 -3.91
N ALA A 147 -50.07 29.98 -2.90
CA ALA A 147 -51.24 30.84 -3.08
C ALA A 147 -50.80 32.17 -3.69
N THR A 148 -51.19 32.43 -4.93
CA THR A 148 -50.92 33.67 -5.66
C THR A 148 -51.73 34.81 -5.03
N THR A 149 -51.04 35.71 -4.32
CA THR A 149 -51.61 37.01 -3.92
C THR A 149 -50.89 38.08 -4.70
N THR A 150 -51.62 38.80 -5.56
CA THR A 150 -51.11 39.90 -6.37
C THR A 150 -50.70 41.05 -5.46
N ALA A 151 -49.39 41.30 -5.36
CA ALA A 151 -48.83 42.48 -4.70
C ALA A 151 -48.01 43.30 -5.72
N GLU A 152 -48.15 44.61 -5.59
CA GLU A 152 -47.67 45.68 -6.45
C GLU A 152 -46.14 45.67 -6.62
N VAL A 153 -45.69 45.86 -7.86
CA VAL A 153 -44.28 45.84 -8.26
C VAL A 153 -43.56 47.07 -7.70
N THR A 154 -42.69 46.86 -6.71
CA THR A 154 -41.65 47.83 -6.33
C THR A 154 -40.33 47.34 -6.89
N THR A 155 -39.76 48.07 -7.84
CA THR A 155 -38.46 47.80 -8.45
C THR A 155 -37.33 48.21 -7.52
N THR A 156 -36.72 47.24 -6.84
CA THR A 156 -35.39 47.41 -6.21
C THR A 156 -34.31 46.79 -7.10
N THR A 157 -33.49 47.67 -7.67
CA THR A 157 -32.30 47.33 -8.46
C THR A 157 -31.16 46.98 -7.50
N THR A 158 -30.91 45.68 -7.31
CA THR A 158 -29.76 45.20 -6.52
C THR A 158 -28.57 44.96 -7.46
N ALA A 159 -27.46 45.63 -7.16
CA ALA A 159 -26.22 45.58 -7.95
C ALA A 159 -25.59 44.18 -7.97
N ALA A 160 -25.03 43.82 -9.13
CA ALA A 160 -24.32 42.57 -9.36
C ALA A 160 -23.03 42.48 -8.50
N PRO A 161 -22.67 41.29 -7.97
CA PRO A 161 -21.39 41.10 -7.31
C PRO A 161 -20.25 41.07 -8.35
N THR A 162 -19.30 41.99 -8.20
CA THR A 162 -18.01 41.97 -8.90
C THR A 162 -17.09 40.92 -8.29
N THR A 163 -16.77 39.87 -9.04
CA THR A 163 -15.70 38.91 -8.71
C THR A 163 -14.35 39.51 -9.10
N THR A 164 -13.51 39.79 -8.09
CA THR A 164 -12.11 40.18 -8.28
C THR A 164 -11.26 38.91 -8.27
N VAL A 165 -10.71 38.52 -9.42
CA VAL A 165 -9.72 37.43 -9.51
C VAL A 165 -8.35 38.03 -9.20
N ALA A 166 -7.73 37.57 -8.11
CA ALA A 166 -6.35 37.91 -7.79
C ALA A 166 -5.39 37.13 -8.73
N PRO A 167 -4.34 37.76 -9.26
CA PRO A 167 -3.32 37.05 -10.02
C PRO A 167 -2.43 36.25 -9.07
N THR A 168 -2.43 34.93 -9.20
CA THR A 168 -1.46 34.06 -8.53
C THR A 168 -0.14 34.15 -9.29
N THR A 169 0.87 34.76 -8.66
CA THR A 169 2.25 34.80 -9.14
C THR A 169 2.90 33.42 -9.02
N THR A 170 3.25 32.83 -10.16
CA THR A 170 4.08 31.63 -10.25
C THR A 170 5.55 32.03 -10.12
N THR A 171 6.17 31.71 -8.99
CA THR A 171 7.63 31.85 -8.82
C THR A 171 8.29 30.60 -9.37
N ALA A 172 9.04 30.75 -10.46
CA ALA A 172 9.89 29.70 -10.99
C ALA A 172 11.15 29.56 -10.11
N GLU A 173 11.41 28.36 -9.62
CA GLU A 173 12.62 28.01 -8.89
C GLU A 173 13.76 27.73 -9.89
N PRO A 174 14.98 28.24 -9.67
CA PRO A 174 16.11 27.98 -10.54
C PRO A 174 16.63 26.55 -10.38
N THR A 175 16.63 25.80 -11.48
CA THR A 175 17.29 24.50 -11.60
C THR A 175 18.80 24.67 -11.54
N THR A 176 19.46 24.23 -10.47
CA THR A 176 20.91 24.09 -10.40
C THR A 176 21.32 22.70 -10.91
N THR A 177 21.81 22.65 -12.14
CA THR A 177 22.52 21.50 -12.71
C THR A 177 23.98 21.53 -12.25
N THR A 178 24.31 20.73 -11.23
CA THR A 178 25.70 20.44 -10.87
C THR A 178 26.16 19.22 -11.66
N SER A 179 26.92 19.47 -12.73
CA SER A 179 27.71 18.47 -13.43
C SER A 179 28.98 18.20 -12.62
N ALA A 180 29.15 16.96 -12.16
CA ALA A 180 30.40 16.47 -11.63
C ALA A 180 30.74 15.15 -12.34
N ASP A 181 31.64 15.28 -13.31
CA ASP A 181 32.49 14.22 -13.83
C ASP A 181 33.63 14.00 -12.82
N PRO A 182 33.85 12.76 -12.37
CA PRO A 182 35.22 12.34 -12.13
C PRO A 182 35.53 11.03 -12.84
N SER A 183 36.14 11.16 -14.02
CA SER A 183 37.13 10.23 -14.55
C SER A 183 38.22 10.04 -13.48
N GLY A 184 38.14 8.92 -12.77
CA GLY A 184 39.02 8.53 -11.69
C GLY A 184 39.49 7.09 -11.90
N ASP A 185 40.49 6.97 -12.76
CA ASP A 185 41.36 5.81 -12.95
C ASP A 185 42.19 5.59 -11.68
N LEU A 186 41.96 4.50 -10.97
CA LEU A 186 42.90 3.93 -9.99
C LEU A 186 42.73 2.41 -9.93
N ASP A 187 43.67 1.74 -10.59
CA ASP A 187 44.14 0.39 -10.26
C ASP A 187 44.26 0.22 -8.73
N THR A 188 43.58 -0.78 -8.19
CA THR A 188 43.97 -1.35 -6.89
C THR A 188 43.79 -2.85 -6.92
N ASP A 189 44.90 -3.51 -7.23
CA ASP A 189 45.17 -4.92 -7.04
C ASP A 189 44.94 -5.29 -5.56
N GLY A 190 43.90 -6.09 -5.30
CA GLY A 190 43.49 -6.50 -3.95
C GLY A 190 43.52 -8.03 -3.83
N PRO A 191 44.09 -8.59 -2.74
CA PRO A 191 44.47 -10.00 -2.69
C PRO A 191 43.28 -10.97 -2.65
N THR A 192 43.51 -12.11 -3.29
CA THR A 192 42.65 -13.29 -3.41
C THR A 192 42.01 -13.71 -2.07
N PRO A 193 40.69 -13.98 -2.02
CA PRO A 193 40.06 -14.48 -0.80
C PRO A 193 40.47 -15.93 -0.52
N THR A 194 40.97 -16.18 0.69
CA THR A 194 41.16 -17.54 1.22
C THR A 194 39.80 -18.09 1.69
N PRO A 195 39.41 -19.33 1.31
CA PRO A 195 38.16 -19.90 1.78
C PRO A 195 38.25 -20.30 3.26
N VAL A 196 37.53 -19.60 4.13
CA VAL A 196 37.34 -19.98 5.53
C VAL A 196 36.34 -21.14 5.60
N ARG A 197 36.87 -22.36 5.75
CA ARG A 197 36.10 -23.59 5.99
C ARG A 197 35.53 -23.57 7.41
N ARG A 198 34.33 -23.01 7.60
CA ARG A 198 33.58 -23.16 8.86
C ARG A 198 32.96 -24.56 8.93
N GLY A 199 33.37 -25.33 9.94
CA GLY A 199 32.87 -26.67 10.21
C GLY A 199 31.41 -26.65 10.66
N ILE A 200 30.61 -27.53 10.07
CA ILE A 200 29.23 -27.79 10.46
C ILE A 200 29.27 -28.64 11.75
N GLN A 201 28.89 -28.05 12.89
CA GLN A 201 28.58 -28.83 14.08
C GLN A 201 27.12 -29.32 14.00
N TYR A 202 26.94 -30.59 13.65
CA TYR A 202 25.66 -31.27 13.86
C TYR A 202 25.51 -31.58 15.36
N GLY A 203 24.76 -30.74 16.06
CA GLY A 203 24.29 -31.01 17.41
C GLY A 203 23.34 -32.22 17.42
N GLY A 204 23.81 -33.35 17.94
CA GLY A 204 23.05 -34.59 18.05
C GLY A 204 21.85 -34.47 18.98
N ARG A 205 20.65 -34.75 18.46
CA ARG A 205 19.48 -35.04 19.28
C ARG A 205 19.48 -36.53 19.63
N LYS A 206 19.68 -36.84 20.92
CA LYS A 206 19.45 -38.18 21.47
C LYS A 206 17.95 -38.39 21.65
N TYR A 207 17.39 -39.38 20.96
CA TYR A 207 16.02 -39.86 21.21
C TYR A 207 16.08 -40.99 22.25
N TYR A 208 15.52 -40.74 23.43
CA TYR A 208 15.25 -41.80 24.42
C TYR A 208 13.88 -42.41 24.11
N HIS A 209 13.87 -43.64 23.59
CA HIS A 209 12.65 -44.44 23.52
C HIS A 209 12.29 -44.95 24.92
N HIS A 210 11.24 -44.41 25.52
CA HIS A 210 10.60 -45.01 26.68
C HIS A 210 9.81 -46.25 26.24
N ARG A 211 10.35 -47.44 26.52
CA ARG A 211 9.58 -48.70 26.55
C ARG A 211 8.75 -48.69 27.83
N ARG A 212 7.42 -48.71 27.70
CA ARG A 212 6.52 -49.07 28.80
C ARG A 212 6.44 -50.60 28.88
N HIS A 213 6.64 -51.13 30.09
CA HIS A 213 6.16 -52.44 30.51
C HIS A 213 4.68 -52.34 30.92
#